data_AF-A0A932H3U5-F1
#
_entry.id   AF-A0A932H3U5-F1
#
_cell.length_a   1.000
_cell.length_b   1.000
_cell.length_c   1.000
_cell.angle_alpha   90.00
_cell.angle_beta   90.00
_cell.angle_gamma   90.00
#
_symmetry.space_group_name_H-M   'P 1'
#
loop_
_entity.id
_entity.type
_entity.pdbx_description
1 polymer ?
#
loop_
_entity_poly.entity_id
_entity_poly.type
_entity_poly.pdbx_seq_one_letter_code
_entity_poly.pdbx_strand_id
1 'polypeptide(L)'
;MERTGRKCRAIIDRRAGPPFTKTLEISRHRMPSPAPGRESRRSRVRDDHGGVWGSSSQDFLHLVDLLFEKSVEYAKRTDGNCSIYALAGVPLLFSALRCLLIELNAGMHTASPPRQQVLTDLASSPNDIKVILSHYSVPTDLQRRLELLVEVRHEIVHPAHRPGSDKHNTPAYLAPLRSAGLLQSTGSDSDYIWIGQLQSHKLFRWAFETVKLTVEILLTAHGVRGFMGDGLRASYSKYERFDGDL
;
A
#
# COMPACT_ATOMS: atom_id res chain seq x y z
N MET A 1 -0.98 -54.68 35.14
CA MET A 1 -1.29 -56.00 34.54
C MET A 1 -2.77 -55.94 34.18
N GLU A 2 -3.27 -56.03 32.95
CA GLU A 2 -2.80 -56.58 31.68
C GLU A 2 -3.36 -55.76 30.51
N ARG A 3 -2.64 -55.81 29.39
CA ARG A 3 -2.96 -55.22 28.09
C ARG A 3 -3.94 -56.12 27.33
N THR A 4 -4.81 -55.54 26.50
CA THR A 4 -5.31 -56.11 25.23
C THR A 4 -6.09 -54.98 24.51
N GLY A 5 -5.80 -54.52 23.30
CA GLY A 5 -5.06 -55.09 22.19
C GLY A 5 -6.02 -55.67 21.15
N ARG A 6 -6.76 -54.85 20.39
CA ARG A 6 -7.48 -55.31 19.18
C ARG A 6 -7.07 -54.54 17.94
N LYS A 7 -6.31 -55.25 17.11
CA LYS A 7 -5.99 -54.98 15.70
C LYS A 7 -7.26 -55.16 14.86
N CYS A 8 -7.57 -54.23 13.97
CA CYS A 8 -8.40 -54.50 12.79
C CYS A 8 -7.49 -54.48 11.56
N ARG A 9 -7.34 -55.66 10.94
CA ARG A 9 -6.68 -55.85 9.65
C ARG A 9 -7.72 -55.74 8.53
N ALA A 10 -7.23 -55.28 7.39
CA ALA A 10 -7.91 -55.09 6.13
C ALA A 10 -8.60 -56.35 5.56
N ILE A 11 -9.67 -56.11 4.80
CA ILE A 11 -10.12 -57.02 3.74
C ILE A 11 -10.01 -56.23 2.42
N ILE A 12 -9.23 -56.82 1.53
CA ILE A 12 -9.02 -56.44 0.13
C ILE A 12 -10.15 -57.09 -0.65
N ASP A 13 -10.91 -56.32 -1.44
CA ASP A 13 -11.69 -56.89 -2.54
C ASP A 13 -11.18 -56.34 -3.87
N ARG A 14 -10.75 -57.26 -4.72
CA ARG A 14 -10.23 -57.05 -6.07
C ARG A 14 -11.33 -57.48 -7.03
N ARG A 15 -11.96 -56.53 -7.73
CA ARG A 15 -12.54 -56.82 -9.04
C ARG A 15 -12.23 -55.72 -10.05
N ALA A 16 -11.71 -56.19 -11.16
CA ALA A 16 -11.13 -55.46 -12.27
C ALA A 16 -12.21 -54.87 -13.19
N GLY A 17 -11.92 -53.69 -13.73
CA GLY A 17 -12.56 -53.08 -14.90
C GLY A 17 -11.50 -52.37 -15.76
N PRO A 18 -11.67 -52.28 -17.10
CA PRO A 18 -10.59 -52.06 -18.06
C PRO A 18 -10.16 -50.59 -18.22
N PRO A 19 -9.04 -50.33 -18.93
CA PRO A 19 -8.31 -49.07 -18.84
C PRO A 19 -8.91 -48.01 -19.76
N PHE A 20 -9.33 -46.87 -19.20
CA PHE A 20 -9.52 -45.66 -19.98
C PHE A 20 -8.21 -44.86 -20.00
N THR A 21 -7.37 -45.22 -20.96
CA THR A 21 -6.30 -44.36 -21.48
C THR A 21 -6.90 -43.22 -22.28
N LYS A 22 -6.99 -42.04 -21.67
CA LYS A 22 -6.84 -40.75 -22.36
C LYS A 22 -6.13 -39.80 -21.41
N THR A 23 -4.81 -39.96 -21.35
CA THR A 23 -3.93 -38.89 -20.90
C THR A 23 -4.17 -37.71 -21.83
N LEU A 24 -4.82 -36.68 -21.32
CA LEU A 24 -4.72 -35.34 -21.90
C LEU A 24 -3.23 -34.99 -21.86
N GLU A 25 -2.54 -35.14 -22.98
CA GLU A 25 -1.30 -34.45 -23.26
C GLU A 25 -1.60 -32.95 -23.20
N ILE A 26 -1.53 -32.40 -22.01
CA ILE A 26 -1.19 -31.00 -21.85
C ILE A 26 0.19 -30.90 -22.49
N SER A 27 0.24 -30.34 -23.69
CA SER A 27 1.47 -29.86 -24.31
C SER A 27 2.10 -28.88 -23.33
N ARG A 28 2.94 -29.42 -22.44
CA ARG A 28 3.87 -28.64 -21.64
C ARG A 28 4.88 -28.18 -22.67
N HIS A 29 4.65 -27.00 -23.23
CA HIS A 29 5.76 -26.18 -23.70
C HIS A 29 6.76 -26.14 -22.55
N ARG A 30 7.82 -26.96 -22.68
CA ARG A 30 9.00 -26.88 -21.83
C ARG A 30 9.51 -25.46 -22.01
N MET A 31 9.22 -24.60 -21.04
CA MET A 31 9.93 -23.35 -20.91
C MET A 31 11.42 -23.71 -20.84
N PRO A 32 12.27 -23.10 -21.67
CA PRO A 32 13.71 -23.31 -21.57
C PRO A 32 14.15 -23.03 -20.13
N SER A 33 14.96 -23.93 -19.57
CA SER A 33 15.54 -23.74 -18.24
C SER A 33 16.20 -22.36 -18.20
N PRO A 34 15.91 -21.50 -17.20
CA PRO A 34 16.47 -20.17 -17.18
C PRO A 34 18.00 -20.24 -17.11
N ALA A 35 18.65 -19.49 -18.00
CA ALA A 35 20.07 -19.23 -17.97
C ALA A 35 20.51 -18.71 -16.58
N PRO A 36 21.76 -18.92 -16.16
CA PRO A 36 22.27 -18.47 -14.86
C PRO A 36 21.91 -17.01 -14.59
N GLY A 37 21.48 -16.70 -13.36
CA GLY A 37 20.78 -15.46 -13.00
C GLY A 37 21.47 -14.13 -13.34
N ARG A 38 22.75 -14.13 -13.72
CA ARG A 38 23.46 -12.94 -14.23
C ARG A 38 23.10 -12.59 -15.68
N GLU A 39 22.96 -13.59 -16.57
CA GLU A 39 22.55 -13.37 -17.96
C GLU A 39 21.07 -12.96 -18.03
N SER A 40 20.21 -13.62 -17.24
CA SER A 40 18.79 -13.26 -17.11
C SER A 40 18.58 -11.82 -16.61
N ARG A 41 19.44 -11.31 -15.71
CA ARG A 41 19.34 -9.91 -15.26
C ARG A 41 19.79 -8.93 -16.33
N ARG A 42 20.82 -9.28 -17.10
CA ARG A 42 21.37 -8.41 -18.15
C ARG A 42 20.43 -8.34 -19.37
N SER A 43 19.78 -9.44 -19.74
CA SER A 43 18.76 -9.48 -20.79
C SER A 43 17.49 -8.73 -20.37
N ARG A 44 16.98 -8.93 -19.14
CA ARG A 44 15.82 -8.17 -18.63
C ARG A 44 15.99 -6.65 -18.59
N VAL A 45 17.22 -6.15 -18.55
CA VAL A 45 17.53 -4.72 -18.49
C VAL A 45 17.81 -4.13 -19.88
N ARG A 46 18.21 -4.97 -20.85
CA ARG A 46 18.65 -4.51 -22.18
C ARG A 46 17.71 -4.88 -23.31
N ASP A 47 16.97 -5.97 -23.16
CA ASP A 47 16.06 -6.46 -24.17
C ASP A 47 14.65 -5.95 -23.85
N ASP A 48 14.06 -5.25 -24.81
CA ASP A 48 12.72 -4.70 -24.71
C ASP A 48 11.72 -5.87 -24.80
N HIS A 49 11.42 -6.46 -23.66
CA HIS A 49 10.42 -7.52 -23.58
C HIS A 49 9.04 -6.86 -23.56
N GLY A 50 8.27 -7.03 -24.64
CA GLY A 50 6.87 -6.61 -24.77
C GLY A 50 5.88 -7.37 -23.87
N GLY A 51 6.20 -7.48 -22.58
CA GLY A 51 5.29 -7.91 -21.53
C GLY A 51 4.43 -6.74 -21.03
N VAL A 52 3.32 -7.07 -20.37
CA VAL A 52 2.49 -6.09 -19.67
C VAL A 52 3.37 -5.34 -18.67
N TRP A 53 3.51 -4.03 -18.84
CA TRP A 53 4.25 -3.18 -17.91
C TRP A 53 3.52 -3.23 -16.55
N GLY A 54 4.12 -3.89 -15.57
CA GLY A 54 3.67 -3.84 -14.19
C GLY A 54 4.00 -2.46 -13.61
N SER A 55 3.00 -1.79 -13.03
CA SER A 55 3.19 -0.51 -12.35
C SER A 55 3.51 -0.77 -10.89
N SER A 56 4.71 -0.41 -10.45
CA SER A 56 5.11 -0.54 -9.04
C SER A 56 4.22 0.31 -8.14
N SER A 57 3.70 1.44 -8.64
CA SER A 57 2.73 2.24 -7.89
C SER A 57 1.44 1.45 -7.59
N GLN A 58 0.97 0.65 -8.54
CA GLN A 58 -0.20 -0.21 -8.36
C GLN A 58 0.09 -1.42 -7.47
N ASP A 59 1.29 -2.00 -7.55
CA ASP A 59 1.69 -3.11 -6.67
C ASP A 59 1.72 -2.68 -5.19
N PHE A 60 2.32 -1.53 -4.90
CA PHE A 60 2.31 -0.98 -3.53
C PHE A 60 0.90 -0.64 -3.10
N LEU A 61 0.12 0.05 -3.95
CA LEU A 61 -1.25 0.42 -3.62
C LEU A 61 -2.13 -0.80 -3.32
N HIS A 62 -1.99 -1.88 -4.07
CA HIS A 62 -2.69 -3.13 -3.79
C HIS A 62 -2.37 -3.68 -2.40
N LEU A 63 -1.10 -3.63 -1.98
CA LEU A 63 -0.72 -4.01 -0.62
C LEU A 63 -1.32 -3.06 0.42
N VAL A 64 -1.36 -1.75 0.15
CA VAL A 64 -2.02 -0.80 1.05
C VAL A 64 -3.52 -1.09 1.16
N ASP A 65 -4.21 -1.43 0.07
CA ASP A 65 -5.62 -1.83 0.09
C ASP A 65 -5.86 -3.04 1.01
N LEU A 66 -5.01 -4.07 0.90
CA LEU A 66 -5.10 -5.26 1.78
C LEU A 66 -4.87 -4.89 3.25
N LEU A 67 -3.92 -3.99 3.54
CA LEU A 67 -3.69 -3.50 4.89
C LEU A 67 -4.87 -2.66 5.40
N PHE A 68 -5.54 -1.92 4.52
CA PHE A 68 -6.71 -1.12 4.86
C PHE A 68 -7.92 -2.00 5.19
N GLU A 69 -8.16 -3.05 4.39
CA GLU A 69 -9.18 -4.06 4.68
C GLU A 69 -8.95 -4.71 6.06
N LYS A 70 -7.70 -5.09 6.35
CA LYS A 70 -7.35 -5.64 7.68
C LYS A 70 -7.43 -4.59 8.79
N SER A 71 -7.18 -3.32 8.49
CA SER A 71 -7.38 -2.21 9.41
C SER A 71 -8.84 -2.10 9.84
N VAL A 72 -9.79 -2.19 8.89
CA VAL A 72 -11.24 -2.20 9.17
C VAL A 72 -11.62 -3.38 10.05
N GLU A 73 -11.20 -4.59 9.67
CA GLU A 73 -11.48 -5.80 10.47
C GLU A 73 -10.96 -5.69 11.91
N TYR A 74 -9.76 -5.13 12.10
CA TYR A 74 -9.14 -4.98 13.41
C TYR A 74 -9.85 -3.91 14.25
N ALA A 75 -10.18 -2.77 13.65
CA ALA A 75 -10.90 -1.68 14.30
C ALA A 75 -12.27 -2.16 14.80
N LYS A 76 -13.04 -2.87 13.96
CA LYS A 76 -14.35 -3.46 14.34
C LYS A 76 -14.28 -4.38 15.55
N ARG A 77 -13.20 -5.16 15.68
CA ARG A 77 -13.03 -6.12 16.78
C ARG A 77 -12.53 -5.48 18.09
N THR A 78 -12.05 -4.23 18.03
CA THR A 78 -11.40 -3.57 19.16
C THR A 78 -12.30 -2.50 19.75
N ASP A 79 -12.36 -1.33 19.14
CA ASP A 79 -13.10 -0.15 19.65
C ASP A 79 -13.66 0.75 18.53
N GLY A 80 -13.63 0.27 17.29
CA GLY A 80 -14.04 1.03 16.09
C GLY A 80 -12.98 1.98 15.54
N ASN A 81 -11.79 2.09 16.13
CA ASN A 81 -10.72 2.95 15.61
C ASN A 81 -9.31 2.36 15.71
N CYS A 82 -8.98 1.63 16.76
CA CYS A 82 -7.65 1.06 16.96
C CYS A 82 -7.27 0.18 15.76
N SER A 83 -6.09 0.40 15.18
CA SER A 83 -5.57 -0.43 14.11
C SER A 83 -4.06 -0.29 13.98
N ILE A 84 -3.35 -1.38 14.27
CA ILE A 84 -1.89 -1.50 14.09
C ILE A 84 -1.46 -1.34 12.63
N TYR A 85 -2.34 -1.65 11.67
CA TYR A 85 -2.03 -1.65 10.24
C TYR A 85 -1.74 -0.25 9.68
N ALA A 86 -2.19 0.82 10.37
CA ALA A 86 -1.88 2.19 9.99
C ALA A 86 -0.35 2.45 9.98
N LEU A 87 0.39 1.82 10.90
CA LEU A 87 1.84 1.96 11.02
C LEU A 87 2.60 1.39 9.81
N ALA A 88 2.05 0.40 9.12
CA ALA A 88 2.65 -0.14 7.90
C ALA A 88 2.05 0.50 6.64
N GLY A 89 0.73 0.73 6.65
CA GLY A 89 -0.03 1.23 5.51
C GLY A 89 0.35 2.64 5.10
N VAL A 90 0.53 3.56 6.07
CA VAL A 90 0.87 4.95 5.76
C VAL A 90 2.23 5.06 5.04
N PRO A 91 3.35 4.47 5.54
CA PRO A 91 4.62 4.48 4.79
C PRO A 91 4.53 3.85 3.39
N LEU A 92 3.78 2.75 3.24
CA LEU A 92 3.61 2.09 1.94
C LEU A 92 2.79 2.95 0.96
N LEU A 93 1.84 3.73 1.46
CA LEU A 93 1.08 4.68 0.65
C LEU A 93 1.98 5.80 0.09
N PHE A 94 2.98 6.25 0.85
CA PHE A 94 4.03 7.14 0.33
C PHE A 94 4.88 6.46 -0.75
N SER A 95 5.23 5.18 -0.58
CA SER A 95 5.94 4.41 -1.61
C SER A 95 5.13 4.31 -2.91
N ALA A 96 3.81 4.04 -2.80
CA ALA A 96 2.91 4.02 -3.95
C ALA A 96 2.86 5.39 -4.65
N LEU A 97 2.71 6.48 -3.89
CA LEU A 97 2.68 7.84 -4.41
C LEU A 97 4.01 8.22 -5.09
N ARG A 98 5.15 7.89 -4.49
CA ARG A 98 6.48 8.13 -5.07
C ARG A 98 6.64 7.39 -6.40
N CYS A 99 6.27 6.11 -6.44
CA CYS A 99 6.30 5.34 -7.69
C CYS A 99 5.41 5.98 -8.74
N LEU A 100 4.19 6.39 -8.40
CA LEU A 100 3.28 7.03 -9.35
C LEU A 100 3.87 8.34 -9.89
N LEU A 101 4.47 9.16 -9.02
CA LEU A 101 5.15 10.40 -9.43
C LEU A 101 6.27 10.10 -10.44
N ILE A 102 7.11 9.11 -10.18
CA ILE A 102 8.17 8.71 -11.12
C ILE A 102 7.57 8.24 -12.44
N GLU A 103 6.57 7.35 -12.40
CA GLU A 103 5.91 6.82 -13.59
C GLU A 103 5.26 7.93 -14.45
N LEU A 104 4.55 8.87 -13.82
CA LEU A 104 3.93 10.01 -14.50
C LEU A 104 4.98 10.91 -15.15
N ASN A 105 6.03 11.28 -14.39
CA ASN A 105 7.08 12.19 -14.89
C ASN A 105 8.06 11.52 -15.85
N ALA A 106 8.10 10.18 -15.91
CA ALA A 106 8.82 9.42 -16.92
C ALA A 106 8.00 9.20 -18.22
N GLY A 107 6.75 9.67 -18.26
CA GLY A 107 5.88 9.50 -19.43
C GLY A 107 5.28 8.09 -19.58
N MET A 108 5.24 7.29 -18.52
CA MET A 108 4.72 5.90 -18.62
C MET A 108 3.20 5.85 -18.84
N HIS A 109 2.47 6.86 -18.37
CA HIS A 109 1.00 6.89 -18.39
C HIS A 109 0.43 7.89 -19.40
N THR A 110 1.27 8.62 -20.13
CA THR A 110 0.84 9.68 -21.05
C THR A 110 1.78 9.77 -22.24
N ALA A 111 1.31 10.39 -23.34
CA ALA A 111 2.17 10.74 -24.46
C ALA A 111 3.05 11.97 -24.21
N SER A 112 2.99 12.57 -23.01
CA SER A 112 3.78 13.75 -22.68
C SER A 112 5.25 13.38 -22.53
N PRO A 113 6.18 14.25 -22.95
CA PRO A 113 7.60 14.02 -22.77
C PRO A 113 7.96 13.95 -21.27
N PRO A 114 8.99 13.17 -20.89
CA PRO A 114 9.45 13.10 -19.51
C PRO A 114 9.81 14.48 -18.94
N ARG A 115 9.38 14.75 -17.71
CA ARG A 115 9.69 15.99 -16.98
C ARG A 115 11.00 15.83 -16.22
N GLN A 116 12.12 15.93 -16.93
CA GLN A 116 13.45 15.60 -16.38
C GLN A 116 13.82 16.38 -15.10
N GLN A 117 13.41 17.66 -14.98
CA GLN A 117 13.66 18.43 -13.77
C GLN A 117 12.97 17.83 -12.55
N VAL A 118 11.70 17.42 -12.68
CA VAL A 118 10.94 16.80 -11.59
C VAL A 118 11.59 15.48 -11.17
N LEU A 119 12.06 14.68 -12.12
CA LEU A 119 12.76 13.42 -11.83
C LEU A 119 14.07 13.66 -11.07
N THR A 120 14.83 14.69 -11.44
CA THR A 120 16.06 15.10 -10.71
C THR A 120 15.74 15.56 -9.29
N ASP A 121 14.67 16.33 -9.11
CA ASP A 121 14.24 16.81 -7.79
C ASP A 121 13.72 15.65 -6.92
N LEU A 122 12.99 14.68 -7.49
CA LEU A 122 12.59 13.46 -6.77
C LEU A 122 13.77 12.58 -6.36
N ALA A 123 14.84 12.53 -7.18
CA ALA A 123 16.03 11.76 -6.88
C ALA A 123 16.88 12.39 -5.76
N SER A 124 16.84 13.72 -5.63
CA SER A 124 17.64 14.47 -4.66
C SER A 124 16.87 14.87 -3.40
N SER A 125 15.54 14.91 -3.46
CA SER A 125 14.71 15.32 -2.32
C SER A 125 14.49 14.16 -1.33
N PRO A 126 14.69 14.39 -0.02
CA PRO A 126 14.29 13.45 1.02
C PRO A 126 12.77 13.44 1.27
N ASN A 127 12.03 14.39 0.69
CA ASN A 127 10.59 14.55 0.89
C ASN A 127 9.88 14.82 -0.44
N ASP A 128 9.15 13.82 -0.93
CA ASP A 128 8.40 13.89 -2.18
C ASP A 128 7.31 14.96 -2.17
N ILE A 129 6.73 15.26 -0.99
CA ILE A 129 5.71 16.29 -0.87
C ILE A 129 6.27 17.66 -1.21
N LYS A 130 7.51 17.98 -0.83
CA LYS A 130 8.14 19.25 -1.24
C LYS A 130 8.24 19.36 -2.76
N VAL A 131 8.51 18.25 -3.45
CA VAL A 131 8.56 18.21 -4.91
C VAL A 131 7.16 18.41 -5.49
N ILE A 132 6.13 17.74 -4.92
CA ILE A 132 4.75 17.93 -5.34
C ILE A 132 4.32 19.40 -5.20
N LEU A 133 4.57 20.02 -4.05
CA LEU A 133 4.17 21.41 -3.80
C LEU A 133 4.92 22.42 -4.69
N SER A 134 6.15 22.10 -5.11
CA SER A 134 6.94 22.97 -5.98
C SER A 134 6.54 22.90 -7.45
N HIS A 135 6.04 21.74 -7.91
CA HIS A 135 5.80 21.47 -9.33
C HIS A 135 4.34 21.34 -9.73
N TYR A 136 3.42 21.24 -8.76
CA TYR A 136 2.00 21.03 -9.00
C TYR A 136 1.17 22.05 -8.24
N SER A 137 0.08 22.50 -8.86
CA SER A 137 -0.86 23.44 -8.25
C SER A 137 -1.75 22.72 -7.22
N VAL A 138 -1.25 22.61 -5.98
CA VAL A 138 -1.96 21.98 -4.87
C VAL A 138 -2.78 23.02 -4.08
N PRO A 139 -4.09 22.81 -3.84
CA PRO A 139 -4.88 23.70 -2.99
C PRO A 139 -4.32 23.78 -1.56
N THR A 140 -4.41 24.96 -0.94
CA THR A 140 -3.81 25.24 0.38
C THR A 140 -4.25 24.27 1.48
N ASP A 141 -5.52 23.85 1.49
CA ASP A 141 -6.00 22.90 2.50
C ASP A 141 -5.40 21.51 2.31
N LEU A 142 -5.22 21.06 1.06
CA LEU A 142 -4.56 19.80 0.76
C LEU A 142 -3.06 19.86 1.05
N GLN A 143 -2.43 21.01 0.80
CA GLN A 143 -1.04 21.25 1.20
C GLN A 143 -0.85 21.03 2.71
N ARG A 144 -1.70 21.64 3.55
CA ARG A 144 -1.63 21.46 5.02
C ARG A 144 -1.83 19.99 5.42
N ARG A 145 -2.76 19.27 4.77
CA ARG A 145 -2.95 17.83 5.01
C ARG A 145 -1.71 17.03 4.66
N LEU A 146 -1.07 17.32 3.52
CA LEU A 146 0.16 16.64 3.08
C LEU A 146 1.35 16.92 4.01
N GLU A 147 1.50 18.16 4.47
CA GLU A 147 2.53 18.53 5.46
C GLU A 147 2.33 17.75 6.77
N LEU A 148 1.10 17.70 7.30
CA LEU A 148 0.80 16.88 8.48
C LEU A 148 1.04 15.38 8.24
N LEU A 149 0.67 14.87 7.06
CA LEU A 149 0.85 13.46 6.72
C LEU A 149 2.33 13.07 6.61
N VAL A 150 3.20 13.99 6.17
CA VAL A 150 4.66 13.80 6.20
C VAL A 150 5.16 13.65 7.62
N GLU A 151 4.70 14.51 8.54
CA GLU A 151 5.09 14.39 9.95
C GLU A 151 4.61 13.08 10.56
N VAL A 152 3.38 12.63 10.24
CA VAL A 152 2.89 11.30 10.65
C VAL A 152 3.82 10.19 10.13
N ARG A 153 4.23 10.24 8.85
CA ARG A 153 5.18 9.26 8.31
C ARG A 153 6.51 9.30 9.06
N HIS A 154 7.04 10.49 9.36
CA HIS A 154 8.30 10.61 10.10
C HIS A 154 8.18 9.96 11.49
N GLU A 155 7.09 10.22 12.20
CA GLU A 155 6.84 9.62 13.52
C GLU A 155 6.72 8.09 13.49
N ILE A 156 6.16 7.54 12.41
CA ILE A 156 6.05 6.09 12.21
C ILE A 156 7.42 5.47 11.91
N VAL A 157 8.19 6.05 10.98
CA VAL A 157 9.46 5.48 10.49
C VAL A 157 10.60 5.71 11.49
N HIS A 158 10.57 6.84 12.18
CA HIS A 158 11.58 7.28 13.14
C HIS A 158 10.89 7.78 14.41
N PRO A 159 10.39 6.87 15.27
CA PRO A 159 9.74 7.24 16.53
C PRO A 159 10.78 7.81 17.50
N ALA A 160 11.08 9.08 17.36
CA ALA A 160 12.07 9.82 18.14
C ALA A 160 11.52 11.18 18.64
N HIS A 161 10.19 11.27 18.81
CA HIS A 161 9.58 12.48 19.36
C HIS A 161 10.05 12.76 20.78
N ARG A 162 10.16 14.05 21.08
CA ARG A 162 10.20 14.51 22.46
C ARG A 162 8.78 14.45 23.03
N PRO A 163 8.63 14.14 24.32
CA PRO A 163 7.33 14.19 24.95
C PRO A 163 6.64 15.53 24.69
N GLY A 164 5.35 15.49 24.33
CA GLY A 164 4.52 16.68 24.20
C GLY A 164 4.41 17.41 25.54
N SER A 165 4.19 18.72 25.50
CA SER A 165 3.97 19.53 26.71
C SER A 165 2.58 19.37 27.30
N ASP A 166 1.68 18.64 26.63
CA ASP A 166 0.31 18.41 27.06
C ASP A 166 0.14 17.04 27.74
N LYS A 167 -0.98 16.89 28.46
CA LYS A 167 -1.35 15.64 29.15
C LYS A 167 -1.52 14.43 28.21
N HIS A 168 -1.56 14.67 26.91
CA HIS A 168 -1.77 13.66 25.89
C HIS A 168 -0.48 13.27 25.19
N ASN A 169 0.66 13.84 25.59
CA ASN A 169 1.97 13.59 25.01
C ASN A 169 1.99 13.75 23.47
N THR A 170 1.12 14.60 22.91
CA THR A 170 1.01 14.77 21.46
C THR A 170 1.98 15.85 21.01
N PRO A 171 2.84 15.58 20.03
CA PRO A 171 3.70 16.62 19.47
C PRO A 171 2.87 17.79 18.95
N ALA A 172 3.29 19.03 19.27
CA ALA A 172 2.51 20.23 18.98
C ALA A 172 2.12 20.37 17.50
N TYR A 173 3.01 19.95 16.59
CA TYR A 173 2.75 19.97 15.14
C TYR A 173 1.66 18.97 14.69
N LEU A 174 1.31 17.98 15.51
CA LEU A 174 0.25 17.00 15.24
C LEU A 174 -1.03 17.23 16.07
N ALA A 175 -1.06 18.30 16.88
CA ALA A 175 -2.26 18.73 17.60
C ALA A 175 -3.51 18.92 16.69
N PRO A 176 -3.39 19.38 15.42
CA PRO A 176 -4.53 19.43 14.51
C PRO A 176 -5.16 18.06 14.26
N LEU A 177 -4.36 16.99 14.15
CA LEU A 177 -4.88 15.63 13.91
C LEU A 177 -5.61 15.09 15.14
N ARG A 178 -5.10 15.37 16.34
CA ARG A 178 -5.81 15.06 17.60
C ARG A 178 -7.14 15.79 17.67
N SER A 179 -7.14 17.09 17.39
CA SER A 179 -8.35 17.93 17.44
C SER A 179 -9.40 17.47 16.43
N ALA A 180 -8.98 16.91 15.29
CA ALA A 180 -9.84 16.29 14.30
C ALA A 180 -10.32 14.87 14.67
N GLY A 181 -9.93 14.34 15.83
CA GLY A 181 -10.29 12.97 16.26
C GLY A 181 -9.68 11.86 15.40
N LEU A 182 -8.56 12.16 14.73
CA LEU A 182 -7.89 11.21 13.85
C LEU A 182 -6.92 10.30 14.59
N LEU A 183 -6.40 10.71 15.75
CA LEU A 183 -5.49 9.89 16.54
C LEU A 183 -6.24 8.94 17.47
N GLN A 184 -5.63 7.80 17.76
CA GLN A 184 -6.14 6.85 18.72
C GLN A 184 -6.03 7.42 20.14
N SER A 185 -7.09 7.26 20.93
CA SER A 185 -7.12 7.61 22.35
C SER A 185 -7.92 6.54 23.08
N THR A 186 -7.31 5.99 24.12
CA THR A 186 -7.93 5.02 25.02
C THR A 186 -8.70 5.69 26.16
N GLY A 187 -8.62 7.03 26.28
CA GLY A 187 -9.23 7.79 27.37
C GLY A 187 -8.62 7.50 28.74
N SER A 188 -7.48 6.80 28.78
CA SER A 188 -6.78 6.38 29.99
C SER A 188 -5.32 6.86 29.99
N ASP A 189 -4.62 6.64 31.11
CA ASP A 189 -3.19 6.97 31.23
C ASP A 189 -2.31 6.22 30.22
N SER A 190 -2.77 5.20 29.50
CA SER A 190 -1.96 4.58 28.43
C SER A 190 -1.79 5.47 27.18
N ASP A 191 -2.51 6.59 27.09
CA ASP A 191 -2.36 7.57 26.02
C ASP A 191 -0.98 8.26 26.00
N TYR A 192 -0.12 8.07 27.02
CA TYR A 192 1.27 8.56 26.96
C TYR A 192 2.12 7.86 25.89
N ILE A 193 1.74 6.66 25.41
CA ILE A 193 2.50 5.95 24.36
C ILE A 193 2.13 6.53 22.98
N TRP A 194 2.94 7.48 22.52
CA TRP A 194 2.72 8.19 21.26
C TRP A 194 2.53 7.28 20.04
N ILE A 195 3.37 6.26 19.86
CA ILE A 195 3.24 5.34 18.72
C ILE A 195 1.90 4.58 18.74
N GLY A 196 1.33 4.35 19.92
CA GLY A 196 0.00 3.77 20.08
C GLY A 196 -1.10 4.70 19.57
N GLN A 197 -0.92 6.02 19.67
CA GLN A 197 -1.87 7.00 19.15
C GLN A 197 -1.91 7.01 17.61
N LEU A 198 -0.82 6.60 16.96
CA LEU A 198 -0.75 6.46 15.50
C LEU A 198 -1.40 5.17 14.99
N GLN A 199 -1.77 4.24 15.88
CA GLN A 199 -2.51 3.03 15.55
C GLN A 199 -4.01 3.32 15.39
N SER A 200 -4.34 4.18 14.42
CA SER A 200 -5.68 4.68 14.20
C SER A 200 -6.16 4.40 12.77
N HIS A 201 -7.31 3.73 12.65
CA HIS A 201 -7.99 3.49 11.39
C HIS A 201 -8.48 4.79 10.77
N LYS A 202 -9.04 5.71 11.57
CA LYS A 202 -9.44 7.05 11.08
C LYS A 202 -8.25 7.81 10.51
N LEU A 203 -7.07 7.72 11.14
CA LEU A 203 -5.84 8.31 10.61
C LEU A 203 -5.47 7.68 9.26
N PHE A 204 -5.56 6.35 9.16
CA PHE A 204 -5.22 5.64 7.92
C PHE A 204 -6.19 6.00 6.78
N ARG A 205 -7.49 6.06 7.04
CA ARG A 205 -8.52 6.54 6.10
C ARG A 205 -8.22 7.97 5.65
N TRP A 206 -7.95 8.86 6.59
CA TRP A 206 -7.61 10.25 6.29
C TRP A 206 -6.35 10.38 5.44
N ALA A 207 -5.33 9.54 5.69
CA ALA A 207 -4.12 9.49 4.88
C ALA A 207 -4.43 9.04 3.43
N PHE A 208 -5.24 7.98 3.29
CA PHE A 208 -5.70 7.48 1.99
C PHE A 208 -6.42 8.55 1.18
N GLU A 209 -7.39 9.22 1.81
CA GLU A 209 -8.15 10.30 1.17
C GLU A 209 -7.24 11.46 0.75
N THR A 210 -6.30 11.85 1.62
CA THR A 210 -5.31 12.89 1.32
C THR A 210 -4.47 12.53 0.08
N VAL A 211 -4.01 11.28 -0.01
CA VAL A 211 -3.24 10.80 -1.16
C VAL A 211 -4.11 10.67 -2.40
N LYS A 212 -5.35 10.16 -2.29
CA LYS A 212 -6.32 10.11 -3.40
C LYS A 212 -6.53 11.50 -4.02
N LEU A 213 -6.81 12.51 -3.20
CA LEU A 213 -6.99 13.89 -3.67
C LEU A 213 -5.73 14.43 -4.36
N THR A 214 -4.55 14.06 -3.84
CA THR A 214 -3.27 14.43 -4.46
C THR A 214 -3.09 13.75 -5.81
N VAL A 215 -3.42 12.46 -5.92
CA VAL A 215 -3.38 11.71 -7.17
C VAL A 215 -4.27 12.33 -8.23
N GLU A 216 -5.49 12.77 -7.89
CA GLU A 216 -6.37 13.46 -8.84
C GLU A 216 -5.71 14.70 -9.47
N ILE A 217 -5.00 15.49 -8.66
CA ILE A 217 -4.25 16.67 -9.14
C ILE A 217 -3.13 16.22 -10.08
N LEU A 218 -2.36 15.19 -9.70
CA LEU A 218 -1.27 14.68 -10.52
C LEU A 218 -1.77 14.14 -11.87
N LEU A 219 -2.81 13.30 -11.87
CA LEU A 219 -3.40 12.76 -13.10
C LEU A 219 -3.92 13.87 -14.01
N THR A 220 -4.56 14.89 -13.43
CA THR A 220 -5.05 16.06 -14.17
C THR A 220 -3.90 16.87 -14.77
N ALA A 221 -2.86 17.16 -13.99
CA ALA A 221 -1.68 17.91 -14.42
C ALA A 221 -0.86 17.21 -15.51
N HIS A 222 -0.94 15.88 -15.58
CA HIS A 222 -0.32 15.06 -16.63
C HIS A 222 -1.27 14.77 -17.80
N GLY A 223 -2.55 15.12 -17.70
CA GLY A 223 -3.54 14.86 -18.75
C GLY A 223 -3.86 13.37 -18.92
N VAL A 224 -3.71 12.56 -17.88
CA VAL A 224 -4.06 11.13 -17.90
C VAL A 224 -5.58 10.98 -17.99
N ARG A 225 -6.06 10.40 -19.09
CA ARG A 225 -7.50 10.31 -19.43
C ARG A 225 -7.88 8.91 -19.92
N GLY A 226 -9.19 8.68 -20.02
CA GLY A 226 -9.77 7.42 -20.51
C GLY A 226 -9.49 6.25 -19.57
N PHE A 227 -9.47 5.04 -20.15
CA PHE A 227 -9.36 3.78 -19.41
C PHE A 227 -8.24 3.75 -18.36
N MET A 228 -7.06 4.30 -18.70
CA MET A 228 -5.93 4.32 -17.79
C MET A 228 -6.16 5.28 -16.61
N GLY A 229 -6.64 6.49 -16.88
CA GLY A 229 -6.98 7.45 -15.84
C GLY A 229 -8.06 6.90 -14.91
N ASP A 230 -9.12 6.33 -15.48
CA ASP A 230 -10.23 5.76 -14.72
C ASP A 230 -9.77 4.58 -13.85
N GLY A 231 -8.89 3.72 -14.38
CA GLY A 231 -8.28 2.62 -13.63
C GLY A 231 -7.46 3.10 -12.43
N LEU A 232 -6.61 4.12 -12.61
CA LEU A 232 -5.81 4.69 -11.53
C LEU A 232 -6.70 5.32 -10.45
N ARG A 233 -7.70 6.14 -10.84
CA ARG A 233 -8.66 6.74 -9.91
C ARG A 233 -9.44 5.71 -9.11
N ALA A 234 -9.90 4.66 -9.81
CA ALA A 234 -10.63 3.56 -9.19
C ALA A 234 -9.77 2.84 -8.16
N SER A 235 -8.49 2.57 -8.46
CA SER A 235 -7.58 1.94 -7.50
C SER A 235 -7.42 2.77 -6.22
N TYR A 236 -7.20 4.09 -6.33
CA TYR A 236 -7.08 4.97 -5.15
C TYR A 236 -8.41 5.21 -4.41
N SER A 237 -9.54 4.78 -4.96
CA SER A 237 -10.86 4.88 -4.33
C SER A 237 -11.36 3.56 -3.74
N LYS A 238 -10.61 2.46 -3.87
CA LYS A 238 -11.05 1.14 -3.38
C LYS A 238 -11.32 1.11 -1.88
N TYR A 239 -10.57 1.89 -1.09
CA TYR A 239 -10.73 1.94 0.35
C TYR A 239 -12.16 2.33 0.78
N GLU A 240 -12.85 3.15 -0.01
CA GLU A 240 -14.22 3.63 0.27
C GLU A 240 -15.24 2.47 0.35
N ARG A 241 -14.95 1.33 -0.29
CA ARG A 241 -15.81 0.14 -0.25
C ARG A 241 -15.83 -0.53 1.12
N PHE A 242 -14.77 -0.37 1.90
CA PHE A 242 -14.65 -0.97 3.23
C PHE A 242 -15.12 -0.03 4.35
N ASP A 243 -15.42 1.21 3.99
CA ASP A 243 -15.65 2.32 4.92
C ASP A 243 -17.13 2.50 5.30
N GLY A 244 -18.06 2.00 4.48
CA GLY A 244 -19.50 2.01 4.79
C GLY A 244 -19.92 1.06 5.92
N ASP A 245 -18.93 0.52 6.62
CA ASP A 245 -19.01 -0.74 7.36
C ASP A 245 -18.60 -0.54 8.83
N LEU A 246 -18.07 0.64 9.20
CA LEU A 246 -17.65 1.10 10.53
C LEU A 246 -18.49 2.30 10.98
#